data_AF-A0A443RRI5-F1
#
_entry.id   AF-A0A443RRI5-F1
#
_cell.length_a   1.000
_cell.length_b   1.000
_cell.length_c   1.000
_cell.angle_alpha   90.00
_cell.angle_beta   90.00
_cell.angle_gamma   90.00
#
_symmetry.space_group_name_H-M   'P 1'
#
loop_
_entity.id
_entity.type
_entity.pdbx_description
1 polymer ?
#
loop_
_entity_poly.entity_id
_entity_poly.type
_entity_poly.pdbx_seq_one_letter_code
_entity_poly.pdbx_strand_id
1 'polypeptide(L)'
;MSYTQIEENETKQFKAKILWPNVFIISTLHITALYGFYLFLFWAKWQTIGFTLVLYVLSGLGVTAGSHRLWSHRSYKAKLPLRILLAAFHTIACQRDIYEWSHDHRIHHKYSETDSDPHNVRRGFFFAHVGWLLLDRHPKVIEKKKLINCNDLLSDPVVYYQRKQVVS
;
A
#
# COMPACT_ATOMS: atom_id res chain seq x y z
N MET A 1 -41.30 -7.31 5.47
CA MET A 1 -40.28 -6.30 5.10
C MET A 1 -40.11 -6.40 3.60
N SER A 2 -40.47 -5.35 2.85
CA SER A 2 -40.55 -5.41 1.37
C SER A 2 -39.15 -5.44 0.75
N TYR A 3 -38.94 -6.29 -0.26
CA TYR A 3 -37.69 -6.37 -1.03
C TYR A 3 -37.20 -5.00 -1.55
N THR A 4 -38.15 -4.13 -1.91
CA THR A 4 -37.90 -2.76 -2.38
C THR A 4 -37.18 -1.86 -1.36
N GLN A 5 -37.38 -2.08 -0.06
CA GLN A 5 -36.71 -1.31 1.01
C GLN A 5 -35.27 -1.78 1.27
N ILE A 6 -34.92 -3.00 0.81
CA ILE A 6 -33.54 -3.52 0.89
C ILE A 6 -32.71 -2.90 -0.25
N GLU A 7 -33.26 -2.82 -1.47
CA GLU A 7 -32.59 -2.17 -2.62
C GLU A 7 -32.44 -0.65 -2.46
N GLU A 8 -33.42 0.05 -1.89
CA GLU A 8 -33.32 1.50 -1.62
C GLU A 8 -32.19 1.86 -0.65
N ASN A 9 -31.84 0.95 0.27
CA ASN A 9 -30.76 1.17 1.23
C ASN A 9 -29.38 0.78 0.65
N GLU A 10 -29.34 -0.12 -0.34
CA GLU A 10 -28.12 -0.50 -1.07
C GLU A 10 -27.66 0.56 -2.09
N THR A 11 -28.53 1.50 -2.47
CA THR A 11 -28.31 2.47 -3.56
C THR A 11 -27.91 3.88 -3.12
N LYS A 12 -27.59 4.10 -1.83
CA LYS A 12 -26.87 5.34 -1.46
C LYS A 12 -25.45 5.29 -2.01
N GLN A 13 -25.28 5.88 -3.20
CA GLN A 13 -23.99 6.04 -3.86
C GLN A 13 -22.98 6.63 -2.88
N PHE A 14 -21.97 5.83 -2.51
CA PHE A 14 -20.93 6.28 -1.61
C PHE A 14 -20.21 7.50 -2.21
N LYS A 15 -20.29 8.64 -1.51
CA LYS A 15 -19.55 9.85 -1.86
C LYS A 15 -18.25 9.87 -1.07
N ALA A 16 -17.16 9.53 -1.76
CA ALA A 16 -15.84 9.56 -1.16
C ALA A 16 -15.42 10.99 -0.81
N LYS A 17 -14.83 11.17 0.36
CA LYS A 17 -14.23 12.42 0.82
C LYS A 17 -12.78 12.49 0.38
N ILE A 18 -12.35 13.69 -0.03
CA ILE A 18 -10.95 13.93 -0.40
C ILE A 18 -10.10 14.07 0.86
N LEU A 19 -9.02 13.31 0.91
CA LEU A 19 -7.98 13.39 1.94
C LEU A 19 -6.93 14.40 1.49
N TRP A 20 -7.19 15.69 1.72
CA TRP A 20 -6.31 16.79 1.32
C TRP A 20 -4.84 16.65 1.76
N PRO A 21 -4.51 16.13 2.97
CA PRO A 21 -3.12 15.87 3.34
C PRO A 21 -2.42 14.90 2.38
N ASN A 22 -3.11 13.84 1.96
CA ASN A 22 -2.56 12.86 1.02
C ASN A 22 -2.38 13.48 -0.36
N VAL A 23 -3.33 14.31 -0.80
CA VAL A 23 -3.21 15.07 -2.05
C VAL A 23 -1.97 15.95 -2.02
N PHE A 24 -1.73 16.69 -0.94
CA PHE A 24 -0.56 17.54 -0.79
C PHE A 24 0.76 16.75 -0.83
N ILE A 25 0.84 15.66 -0.06
CA ILE A 25 2.05 14.81 0.02
C ILE A 25 2.34 14.18 -1.35
N ILE A 26 1.34 13.55 -1.98
CA ILE A 26 1.51 12.88 -3.27
C ILE A 26 1.86 13.89 -4.36
N SER A 27 1.21 15.05 -4.40
CA SER A 27 1.52 16.10 -5.39
C SER A 27 2.95 16.61 -5.23
N THR A 28 3.36 16.90 -3.98
CA THR A 28 4.73 17.35 -3.68
C THR A 28 5.77 16.29 -4.05
N LEU A 29 5.49 15.02 -3.78
CA LEU A 29 6.36 13.90 -4.15
C LEU A 29 6.53 13.83 -5.68
N HIS A 30 5.47 13.97 -6.47
CA HIS A 30 5.57 13.91 -7.92
C HIS A 30 6.30 15.14 -8.50
N ILE A 31 6.03 16.34 -7.98
CA ILE A 31 6.72 17.57 -8.42
C ILE A 31 8.23 17.45 -8.13
N THR A 32 8.60 17.01 -6.93
CA THR A 32 10.01 16.83 -6.57
C THR A 32 10.66 15.67 -7.32
N ALA A 33 9.92 14.60 -7.65
CA ALA A 33 10.41 13.52 -8.48
C ALA A 33 10.71 13.97 -9.92
N LEU A 34 9.85 14.80 -10.53
CA LEU A 34 10.11 15.37 -11.86
C LEU A 34 11.36 16.25 -11.87
N TYR A 35 11.52 17.09 -10.85
CA TYR A 35 12.73 17.90 -10.70
C TYR A 35 13.97 17.03 -10.44
N GLY A 36 13.85 16.01 -9.59
CA GLY A 36 14.90 15.03 -9.33
C GLY A 36 15.31 14.27 -10.58
N PHE A 37 14.36 13.93 -11.45
CA PHE A 37 14.63 13.28 -12.73
C PHE A 37 15.40 14.20 -13.68
N TYR A 38 15.05 15.49 -13.75
CA TYR A 38 15.85 16.47 -14.48
C TYR A 38 17.29 16.54 -13.96
N LEU A 39 17.49 16.63 -12.64
CA LEU A 39 18.83 16.62 -12.05
C LEU A 39 19.58 15.31 -12.32
N PHE A 40 18.87 14.18 -12.25
CA PHE A 40 19.43 12.85 -12.52
C PHE A 40 20.02 12.75 -13.93
N LEU A 41 19.37 13.34 -14.93
CA LEU A 41 19.81 13.29 -16.32
C LEU A 41 20.98 14.24 -16.63
N PHE A 42 20.97 15.44 -16.06
CA PHE A 42 21.86 16.51 -16.55
C PHE A 42 22.93 16.96 -15.54
N TRP A 43 22.75 16.71 -14.23
CA TRP A 43 23.58 17.31 -13.17
C TRP A 43 24.11 16.32 -12.13
N ALA A 44 23.51 15.14 -12.00
CA ALA A 44 23.87 14.18 -10.96
C ALA A 44 25.23 13.54 -11.23
N LYS A 45 26.04 13.39 -10.17
CA LYS A 45 27.27 12.61 -10.23
C LYS A 45 26.92 11.12 -10.39
N TRP A 46 27.78 10.37 -11.06
CA TRP A 46 27.56 8.94 -11.29
C TRP A 46 27.40 8.14 -9.98
N GLN A 47 28.04 8.55 -8.88
CA GLN A 47 27.87 7.93 -7.57
C GLN A 47 26.43 8.08 -7.05
N THR A 48 25.84 9.27 -7.22
CA THR A 48 24.45 9.53 -6.82
C THR A 48 23.50 8.68 -7.67
N ILE A 49 23.74 8.61 -8.98
CA ILE A 49 22.98 7.76 -9.89
C ILE A 49 23.04 6.29 -9.45
N GLY A 50 24.25 5.75 -9.23
CA GLY A 50 24.45 4.38 -8.76
C GLY A 50 23.76 4.11 -7.43
N PHE A 51 23.87 5.03 -6.47
CA PHE A 51 23.21 4.92 -5.17
C PHE A 51 21.68 4.91 -5.29
N THR A 52 21.11 5.80 -6.12
CA THR A 52 19.66 5.83 -6.39
C THR A 52 19.18 4.52 -7.01
N LEU A 53 19.91 3.96 -7.98
CA LEU A 53 19.57 2.68 -8.59
C LEU A 53 19.62 1.52 -7.59
N VAL A 54 20.63 1.51 -6.70
CA VAL A 54 20.71 0.52 -5.62
C VAL A 54 19.48 0.64 -4.71
N LEU A 55 19.14 1.84 -4.24
CA LEU A 55 17.95 2.03 -3.39
C LEU A 55 16.66 1.62 -4.11
N TYR A 56 16.53 1.91 -5.41
CA TYR A 56 15.39 1.47 -6.23
C TYR A 56 15.25 -0.06 -6.23
N VAL A 57 16.35 -0.80 -6.50
CA VAL A 57 16.32 -2.27 -6.49
C VAL A 57 16.02 -2.81 -5.09
N LEU A 58 16.68 -2.29 -4.05
CA LEU A 58 16.49 -2.74 -2.68
C LEU A 58 15.05 -2.52 -2.21
N SER A 59 14.49 -1.33 -2.42
CA SER A 59 13.08 -1.03 -2.10
C SER A 59 12.11 -1.93 -2.86
N GLY A 60 12.36 -2.17 -4.16
CA GLY A 60 11.59 -3.11 -4.97
C GLY A 60 11.62 -4.54 -4.42
N LEU A 61 12.78 -5.02 -3.95
CA LEU A 61 12.91 -6.32 -3.28
C LEU A 61 12.15 -6.35 -1.93
N GLY A 62 12.19 -5.27 -1.16
CA GLY A 62 11.43 -5.13 0.08
C GLY A 62 9.93 -5.33 -0.12
N VAL A 63 9.37 -4.74 -1.18
CA VAL A 63 7.96 -4.92 -1.54
C VAL A 63 7.70 -6.30 -2.14
N THR A 64 8.44 -6.68 -3.19
CA THR A 64 8.12 -7.88 -3.98
C THR A 64 8.48 -9.19 -3.27
N ALA A 65 9.65 -9.29 -2.65
CA ALA A 65 10.04 -10.47 -1.89
C ALA A 65 9.48 -10.40 -0.46
N GLY A 66 9.53 -9.23 0.17
CA GLY A 66 9.02 -9.02 1.52
C GLY A 66 7.50 -8.92 1.59
N SER A 67 6.94 -7.71 1.56
CA SER A 67 5.51 -7.47 1.87
C SER A 67 4.57 -8.32 1.02
N HIS A 68 4.90 -8.51 -0.26
CA HIS A 68 4.10 -9.29 -1.19
C HIS A 68 4.21 -10.81 -0.97
N ARG A 69 5.37 -11.41 -1.24
CA ARG A 69 5.51 -12.88 -1.24
C ARG A 69 5.65 -13.48 0.16
N LEU A 70 6.45 -12.87 1.03
CA LEU A 70 6.70 -13.38 2.37
C LEU A 70 5.53 -13.12 3.32
N TRP A 71 5.11 -11.86 3.47
CA TRP A 71 4.14 -11.49 4.49
C TRP A 71 2.69 -11.59 4.02
N SER A 72 2.36 -11.17 2.80
CA SER A 72 0.97 -11.24 2.31
C SER A 72 0.57 -12.66 1.91
N HIS A 73 1.37 -13.30 1.04
CA HIS A 73 1.06 -14.61 0.45
C HIS A 73 1.67 -15.80 1.16
N ARG A 74 2.63 -15.59 2.08
CA ARG A 74 3.33 -16.66 2.79
C ARG A 74 3.91 -17.73 1.86
N SER A 75 4.39 -17.33 0.68
CA SER A 75 4.88 -18.25 -0.36
C SER A 75 6.18 -18.96 0.04
N TYR A 76 6.89 -18.45 1.06
CA TYR A 76 8.09 -19.07 1.62
C TYR A 76 8.27 -18.69 3.08
N LYS A 77 9.18 -19.40 3.78
CA LYS A 77 9.57 -19.09 5.16
C LYS A 77 10.98 -18.49 5.18
N ALA A 78 11.16 -17.39 5.91
CA ALA A 78 12.44 -16.72 6.06
C ALA A 78 12.92 -16.78 7.51
N LYS A 79 14.23 -17.00 7.70
CA LYS A 79 14.87 -16.85 9.01
C LYS A 79 14.96 -15.37 9.40
N LEU A 80 15.17 -15.10 10.69
CA LEU A 80 15.19 -13.76 11.25
C LEU A 80 16.09 -12.75 10.51
N PRO A 81 17.35 -13.08 10.09
CA PRO A 81 18.20 -12.12 9.40
C PRO A 81 17.60 -11.62 8.09
N LEU A 82 17.03 -12.52 7.29
CA LEU A 82 16.39 -12.15 6.02
C LEU A 82 15.10 -11.35 6.25
N ARG A 83 14.33 -11.67 7.30
CA ARG A 83 13.13 -10.89 7.66
C ARG A 83 13.48 -9.45 8.03
N ILE A 84 14.52 -9.25 8.84
CA ILE A 84 15.01 -7.92 9.20
C ILE A 84 15.49 -7.18 7.95
N LEU A 85 16.28 -7.83 7.10
CA LEU A 85 16.79 -7.24 5.86
C LEU A 85 15.65 -6.79 4.94
N LEU A 86 14.67 -7.65 4.68
CA LEU A 86 13.51 -7.33 3.85
C LEU A 86 12.63 -6.24 4.47
N ALA A 87 12.53 -6.18 5.80
CA ALA A 87 11.78 -5.12 6.47
C ALA A 87 12.49 -3.76 6.36
N ALA A 88 13.82 -3.73 6.45
CA ALA A 88 14.59 -2.52 6.20
C ALA A 88 14.41 -2.05 4.75
N PHE A 89 14.49 -2.97 3.79
CA PHE A 89 14.25 -2.68 2.37
C PHE A 89 12.84 -2.18 2.09
N HIS A 90 11.81 -2.79 2.70
CA HIS A 90 10.42 -2.32 2.58
C HIS A 90 10.26 -0.90 3.15
N THR A 91 10.97 -0.58 4.23
CA THR A 91 10.93 0.76 4.83
C THR A 91 11.48 1.83 3.88
N ILE A 92 12.46 1.51 3.02
CA ILE A 92 12.95 2.42 1.96
C ILE A 92 11.85 2.72 0.93
N ALA A 93 10.94 1.76 0.67
CA ALA A 93 9.89 1.93 -0.34
C ALA A 93 8.78 2.92 0.08
N CYS A 94 8.67 3.25 1.36
CA CYS A 94 7.69 4.21 1.89
C CYS A 94 6.22 3.88 1.53
N GLN A 95 5.87 2.60 1.35
CA GLN A 95 4.51 2.16 1.02
C GLN A 95 3.69 1.75 2.26
N ARG A 96 3.72 2.58 3.31
CA ARG A 96 3.18 2.27 4.65
C ARG A 96 3.89 1.10 5.35
N ASP A 97 3.48 0.81 6.57
CA ASP A 97 4.01 -0.32 7.34
C ASP A 97 3.64 -1.67 6.70
N ILE A 98 4.43 -2.70 6.98
CA ILE A 98 4.30 -4.03 6.38
C ILE A 98 2.94 -4.64 6.69
N TYR A 99 2.40 -4.40 7.89
CA TYR A 99 1.09 -4.92 8.26
C TYR A 99 0.00 -4.29 7.40
N GLU A 100 -0.04 -2.96 7.31
CA GLU A 100 -1.13 -2.27 6.60
C GLU A 100 -1.09 -2.61 5.10
N TRP A 101 0.10 -2.63 4.50
CA TRP A 101 0.30 -3.06 3.11
C TRP A 101 -0.20 -4.48 2.89
N SER A 102 0.22 -5.42 3.75
CA SER A 102 -0.15 -6.83 3.60
C SER A 102 -1.63 -7.07 3.86
N HIS A 103 -2.24 -6.31 4.76
CA HIS A 103 -3.66 -6.39 5.06
C HIS A 103 -4.50 -5.90 3.87
N ASP A 104 -4.15 -4.75 3.30
CA ASP A 104 -4.80 -4.23 2.09
C ASP A 104 -4.63 -5.19 0.90
N HIS A 105 -3.42 -5.76 0.73
CA HIS A 105 -3.14 -6.72 -0.33
C HIS A 105 -3.96 -8.02 -0.23
N ARG A 106 -4.12 -8.56 0.99
CA ARG A 106 -4.96 -9.75 1.24
C ARG A 106 -6.44 -9.47 0.93
N ILE A 107 -6.94 -8.28 1.25
CA ILE A 107 -8.32 -7.88 0.93
C ILE A 107 -8.49 -7.74 -0.58
N HIS A 108 -7.56 -7.07 -1.24
CA HIS A 108 -7.56 -6.91 -2.69
C HIS A 108 -7.67 -8.27 -3.40
N HIS A 109 -6.83 -9.24 -3.03
CA HIS A 109 -6.93 -10.58 -3.63
C HIS A 109 -8.24 -11.30 -3.31
N LYS A 110 -8.80 -11.13 -2.11
CA LYS A 110 -10.02 -11.84 -1.71
C LYS A 110 -11.29 -11.25 -2.33
N TYR A 111 -11.33 -9.93 -2.52
CA TYR A 111 -12.52 -9.20 -2.95
C TYR A 111 -12.27 -8.36 -4.21
N SER A 112 -11.31 -8.75 -5.02
CA SER A 112 -10.94 -8.07 -6.27
C SER A 112 -12.17 -7.73 -7.10
N GLU A 113 -12.16 -6.57 -7.75
CA GLU A 113 -13.24 -6.13 -8.64
C GLU A 113 -14.59 -5.85 -7.95
N THR A 114 -14.58 -5.66 -6.63
CA THR A 114 -15.77 -5.29 -5.84
C THR A 114 -15.56 -4.00 -5.05
N ASP A 115 -16.62 -3.43 -4.48
CA ASP A 115 -16.53 -2.28 -3.56
C ASP A 115 -15.74 -2.57 -2.27
N SER A 116 -15.39 -3.83 -2.01
CA SER A 116 -14.55 -4.25 -0.90
C SER A 116 -13.06 -4.29 -1.27
N ASP A 117 -12.71 -4.09 -2.54
CA ASP A 117 -11.33 -3.94 -3.01
C ASP A 117 -10.83 -2.50 -2.78
N PRO A 118 -9.73 -2.29 -2.02
CA PRO A 118 -9.18 -0.96 -1.76
C PRO A 118 -8.90 -0.15 -3.02
N HIS A 119 -8.46 -0.80 -4.11
CA HIS A 119 -8.04 -0.16 -5.36
C HIS A 119 -8.77 -0.76 -6.58
N ASN A 120 -10.06 -1.04 -6.40
CA ASN A 120 -10.98 -1.57 -7.41
C ASN A 120 -10.82 -0.90 -8.79
N VAL A 121 -10.37 -1.66 -9.80
CA VAL A 121 -10.12 -1.13 -11.14
C VAL A 121 -11.41 -0.79 -11.91
N ARG A 122 -12.57 -1.32 -11.49
CA ARG A 122 -13.88 -0.94 -12.06
C ARG A 122 -14.26 0.52 -11.80
N ARG A 123 -13.59 1.18 -10.84
CA ARG A 123 -13.73 2.62 -10.59
C ARG A 123 -12.86 3.48 -11.51
N GLY A 124 -12.15 2.86 -12.46
CA GLY A 124 -11.34 3.51 -13.47
C GLY A 124 -9.86 3.56 -13.13
N PHE A 125 -9.04 3.77 -14.17
CA PHE A 125 -7.57 3.76 -14.09
C PHE A 125 -7.03 4.70 -13.01
N PHE A 126 -7.49 5.96 -13.00
CA PHE A 126 -6.98 6.95 -12.05
C PHE A 126 -7.23 6.53 -10.60
N PHE A 127 -8.40 5.98 -10.30
CA PHE A 127 -8.73 5.50 -8.97
C PHE A 127 -7.80 4.36 -8.54
N ALA A 128 -7.66 3.32 -9.38
CA ALA A 128 -6.82 2.17 -9.06
C ALA A 128 -5.32 2.52 -8.98
N HIS A 129 -4.86 3.50 -9.76
CA HIS A 129 -3.45 3.90 -9.78
C HIS A 129 -3.07 4.73 -8.55
N VAL A 130 -3.78 5.83 -8.28
CA VAL A 130 -3.45 6.77 -7.19
C VAL A 130 -4.65 7.30 -6.43
N GLY A 131 -5.83 7.36 -7.07
CA GLY A 131 -7.02 7.98 -6.48
C GLY A 131 -7.49 7.30 -5.20
N TRP A 132 -7.28 6.00 -5.04
CA TRP A 132 -7.59 5.27 -3.80
C TRP A 132 -6.77 5.74 -2.58
N LEU A 133 -5.61 6.37 -2.79
CA LEU A 133 -4.82 7.00 -1.73
C LEU A 133 -5.32 8.41 -1.39
N LEU A 134 -6.01 9.07 -2.31
CA LEU A 134 -6.46 10.46 -2.18
C LEU A 134 -7.87 10.58 -1.60
N LEU A 135 -8.58 9.47 -1.49
CA LEU A 135 -9.96 9.39 -1.05
C LEU A 135 -10.06 8.55 0.22
N ASP A 136 -11.10 8.80 1.02
CA ASP A 136 -11.44 7.89 2.10
C ASP A 136 -11.88 6.52 1.58
N ARG A 137 -11.67 5.50 2.40
CA ARG A 137 -11.97 4.11 2.04
C ARG A 137 -13.48 3.91 2.00
N HIS A 138 -13.95 3.14 1.02
CA HIS A 138 -15.34 2.70 0.97
C HIS A 138 -15.69 1.90 2.24
N PRO A 139 -16.89 2.08 2.86
CA PRO A 139 -17.27 1.40 4.09
C PRO A 139 -17.15 -0.12 4.02
N LYS A 140 -17.50 -0.70 2.85
CA LYS A 140 -17.35 -2.15 2.60
C LYS A 140 -15.89 -2.62 2.65
N VAL A 141 -14.90 -1.78 2.31
CA VAL A 141 -13.47 -2.12 2.50
C VAL A 141 -13.19 -2.23 4.00
N ILE A 142 -13.62 -1.25 4.79
CA ILE A 142 -13.38 -1.21 6.25
C ILE A 142 -14.04 -2.40 6.95
N GLU A 143 -15.27 -2.74 6.56
CA GLU A 143 -15.99 -3.89 7.10
C GLU A 143 -15.27 -5.20 6.77
N LYS A 144 -14.97 -5.46 5.49
CA LYS A 144 -14.32 -6.70 5.07
C LYS A 144 -12.86 -6.80 5.55
N LYS A 145 -12.19 -5.67 5.75
CA LYS A 145 -10.86 -5.59 6.34
C LYS A 145 -10.80 -6.25 7.72
N LYS A 146 -11.80 -6.02 8.57
CA LYS A 146 -11.89 -6.62 9.91
C LYS A 146 -12.02 -8.15 9.90
N LEU A 147 -12.52 -8.72 8.79
CA LEU A 147 -12.74 -10.16 8.63
C LEU A 147 -11.49 -10.91 8.15
N ILE A 148 -10.45 -10.19 7.70
CA ILE A 148 -9.19 -10.80 7.29
C ILE A 148 -8.33 -11.05 8.51
N ASN A 149 -7.96 -12.31 8.73
CA ASN A 149 -7.03 -12.69 9.79
C ASN A 149 -5.60 -12.24 9.43
N CYS A 150 -5.04 -11.37 10.26
CA CYS A 150 -3.66 -10.88 10.20
C CYS A 150 -2.88 -11.14 11.50
N ASN A 151 -3.34 -12.09 12.34
CA ASN A 151 -2.68 -12.41 13.61
C ASN A 151 -1.26 -12.92 13.41
N ASP A 152 -0.99 -13.59 12.28
CA ASP A 152 0.34 -14.02 11.89
C ASP A 152 1.31 -12.83 11.74
N LEU A 153 0.85 -11.73 11.14
CA LEU A 153 1.65 -10.53 10.95
C LEU A 153 1.93 -9.83 12.28
N LEU A 154 0.94 -9.80 13.19
CA LEU A 154 1.12 -9.22 14.52
C LEU A 154 1.99 -10.08 15.43
N SER A 155 1.99 -11.40 15.22
CA SER A 155 2.88 -12.34 15.92
C SER A 155 4.33 -12.30 15.42
N ASP A 156 4.57 -11.70 14.25
CA ASP A 156 5.91 -11.48 13.71
C ASP A 156 6.56 -10.26 14.41
N PRO A 157 7.60 -10.46 15.24
CA PRO A 157 8.22 -9.34 15.97
C PRO A 157 8.86 -8.29 15.06
N VAL A 158 9.30 -8.66 13.86
CA VAL A 158 9.88 -7.72 12.89
C VAL A 158 8.79 -6.80 12.35
N VAL A 159 7.64 -7.37 11.96
CA VAL A 159 6.49 -6.61 11.47
C VAL A 159 5.92 -5.73 12.58
N TYR A 160 5.75 -6.28 13.78
CA TYR A 160 5.26 -5.54 14.93
C TYR A 160 6.16 -4.35 15.26
N TYR A 161 7.48 -4.57 15.30
CA TYR A 161 8.44 -3.49 15.60
C TYR A 161 8.46 -2.43 14.50
N GLN A 162 8.50 -2.83 13.23
CA GLN A 162 8.48 -1.90 12.10
C GLN A 162 7.24 -1.00 12.15
N ARG A 163 6.06 -1.59 12.39
CA ARG A 163 4.82 -0.83 12.57
C ARG A 163 4.87 0.14 13.74
N LYS A 164 5.43 -0.28 14.89
CA LYS A 164 5.55 0.58 16.07
C LYS A 164 6.40 1.84 15.81
N GLN A 165 7.39 1.75 14.92
CA GLN A 165 8.28 2.87 14.59
C GLN A 165 7.74 3.78 13.48
N VAL A 166 6.81 3.27 12.65
CA VAL A 166 6.21 4.07 11.57
C VAL A 166 5.07 4.89 12.15
N VAL A 167 5.14 6.21 12.01
CA VAL A 167 4.02 7.11 12.32
C VAL A 167 2.98 6.95 11.22
N SER A 168 1.86 6.28 11.52
CA SER A 168 0.74 6.06 10.58
C SER A 168 -0.30 7.15 10.67
#